data_AF-A0A6S7CTA4-F1
#
_entry.id   AF-A0A6S7CTA4-F1
#
_cell.length_a   1.000
_cell.length_b   1.000
_cell.length_c   1.000
_cell.angle_alpha   90.00
_cell.angle_beta   90.00
_cell.angle_gamma   90.00
#
_symmetry.space_group_name_H-M   'P 1'
#
loop_
_entity.id
_entity.type
_entity.pdbx_description
1 polymer ?
#
loop_
_entity_poly.entity_id
_entity_poly.type
_entity_poly.pdbx_seq_one_letter_code
_entity_poly.pdbx_strand_id
1 'polypeptide(L)'
;MQYRSPMFNVLIDTSVWLDLAADAKQTPLLDLVERLLADAQMRLLVPRTVVDEFHKNRDRVAKSSAKSLSTHFNHVKSAIRKVDGDKRQKDRVLDYLSDLDHRIPILGGAAEGALARIAAILSSSTIIEASDAVKLRAADRALYRKAPCHHENKNSMADAILIETYFECVQAMGGTGQRFAFVTHNKHDFSIVNGNQKLPHVDLAASFSKIKSMYFINLAECLRRIDPMRVTYAMWEQEWEQEPRSLSEMLDAMDRLTTQVWYNRHKYTAWQVEKGKVKIVSREEWQERWSRRRSSAQTHIADDIWKGALKSAKKAELKLGEGNFGPWSDFEWGMINGKLSALRWMLGEDWDELYT
;
A
#
# COMPACT_ATOMS: atom_id res chain seq x y z
N MET A 1 44.72 -4.59 -18.43
CA MET A 1 44.34 -3.96 -17.14
C MET A 1 42.88 -4.30 -16.88
N GLN A 2 42.58 -5.21 -15.95
CA GLN A 2 41.20 -5.39 -15.50
C GLN A 2 40.79 -4.12 -14.74
N TYR A 3 39.87 -3.34 -15.31
CA TYR A 3 39.21 -2.27 -14.58
C TYR A 3 38.44 -2.90 -13.42
N ARG A 4 38.98 -2.85 -12.20
CA ARG A 4 38.20 -3.18 -11.01
C ARG A 4 37.14 -2.10 -10.85
N SER A 5 35.88 -2.51 -10.84
CA SER A 5 34.77 -1.63 -10.49
C SER A 5 35.05 -0.97 -9.13
N PRO A 6 34.74 0.32 -8.97
CA PRO A 6 34.94 1.01 -7.70
C PRO A 6 34.07 0.37 -6.61
N MET A 7 34.60 0.25 -5.41
CA MET A 7 33.88 -0.22 -4.23
C MET A 7 33.07 0.94 -3.65
N PHE A 8 31.77 0.73 -3.41
CA PHE A 8 30.91 1.72 -2.77
C PHE A 8 30.72 1.40 -1.29
N ASN A 9 31.09 2.34 -0.42
CA ASN A 9 30.90 2.29 1.01
C ASN A 9 29.70 3.18 1.36
N VAL A 10 28.58 2.57 1.75
CA VAL A 10 27.29 3.26 1.86
C VAL A 10 26.85 3.28 3.31
N LEU A 11 26.60 4.48 3.84
CA LEU A 11 25.91 4.66 5.11
C LEU A 11 24.45 4.99 4.82
N ILE A 12 23.56 4.12 5.29
CA ILE A 12 22.12 4.28 5.20
C ILE A 12 21.62 4.66 6.59
N ASP A 13 21.06 5.85 6.70
CA ASP A 13 20.44 6.39 7.91
C ASP A 13 19.26 5.51 8.39
N THR A 14 19.00 5.49 9.69
CA THR A 14 17.94 4.71 10.31
C THR A 14 16.58 5.01 9.71
N SER A 15 16.32 6.29 9.41
CA SER A 15 15.05 6.72 8.78
C SER A 15 14.73 5.94 7.50
N VAL A 16 15.75 5.67 6.68
CA VAL A 16 15.61 4.93 5.42
C VAL A 16 15.28 3.46 5.67
N TRP A 17 15.94 2.83 6.65
CA TRP A 17 15.67 1.44 7.02
C TRP A 17 14.26 1.24 7.55
N LEU A 18 13.79 2.16 8.40
CA LEU A 18 12.43 2.07 8.97
C LEU A 18 11.37 2.28 7.89
N ASP A 19 11.59 3.20 6.94
CA ASP A 19 10.68 3.43 5.82
C ASP A 19 10.65 2.24 4.84
N LEU A 20 11.81 1.66 4.52
CA LEU A 20 11.92 0.42 3.73
C LEU A 20 11.12 -0.73 4.36
N ALA A 21 11.12 -0.83 5.69
CA ALA A 21 10.42 -1.87 6.41
C ALA A 21 8.92 -1.61 6.53
N ALA A 22 8.52 -0.34 6.62
CA ALA A 22 7.14 0.05 6.78
C ALA A 22 6.33 -0.09 5.48
N ASP A 23 6.98 0.08 4.32
CA ASP A 23 6.34 0.08 3.01
C ASP A 23 6.72 -1.18 2.20
N ALA A 24 5.76 -2.08 2.05
CA ALA A 24 5.94 -3.31 1.28
C ALA A 24 6.33 -3.05 -0.18
N LYS A 25 6.00 -1.89 -0.76
CA LYS A 25 6.40 -1.50 -2.12
C LYS A 25 7.92 -1.27 -2.24
N GLN A 26 8.63 -1.10 -1.13
CA GLN A 26 10.08 -0.92 -1.12
C GLN A 26 10.86 -2.22 -0.94
N THR A 27 10.18 -3.37 -0.82
CA THR A 27 10.81 -4.70 -0.71
C THR A 27 11.87 -4.98 -1.80
N PRO A 28 11.68 -4.61 -3.09
CA PRO A 28 12.72 -4.86 -4.09
C PRO A 28 13.99 -4.04 -3.88
N LEU A 29 13.88 -2.85 -3.27
CA LEU A 29 15.07 -2.07 -2.92
C LEU A 29 15.86 -2.78 -1.83
N LEU A 30 15.19 -3.44 -0.87
CA LEU A 30 15.83 -4.29 0.12
C LEU A 30 16.49 -5.52 -0.52
N ASP A 31 15.80 -6.21 -1.43
CA ASP A 31 16.36 -7.33 -2.20
C ASP A 31 17.62 -6.91 -2.97
N LEU A 32 17.59 -5.73 -3.59
CA LEU A 32 18.73 -5.20 -4.32
C LEU A 32 19.90 -4.86 -3.39
N VAL A 33 19.64 -4.30 -2.21
CA VAL A 33 20.67 -4.08 -1.18
C VAL A 33 21.34 -5.39 -0.79
N GLU A 34 20.56 -6.44 -0.50
CA GLU A 34 21.10 -7.76 -0.15
C GLU A 34 21.97 -8.34 -1.27
N ARG A 35 21.51 -8.26 -2.53
CA ARG A 35 22.28 -8.74 -3.69
C ARG A 35 23.58 -7.96 -3.89
N LEU A 36 23.56 -6.63 -3.75
CA LEU A 36 24.75 -5.80 -3.90
C LEU A 36 25.78 -6.05 -2.79
N LEU A 37 25.31 -6.40 -1.58
CA LEU A 37 26.18 -6.83 -0.48
C LEU A 37 26.78 -8.21 -0.74
N ALA A 38 25.96 -9.18 -1.16
CA ALA A 38 26.40 -10.52 -1.48
C ALA A 38 27.46 -10.55 -2.60
N ASP A 39 27.29 -9.71 -3.63
CA ASP A 39 28.20 -9.61 -4.75
C ASP A 39 29.44 -8.72 -4.46
N ALA A 40 29.56 -8.21 -3.23
CA ALA A 40 30.62 -7.30 -2.81
C ALA A 40 30.76 -6.06 -3.73
N GLN A 41 29.67 -5.61 -4.36
CA GLN A 41 29.61 -4.35 -5.10
C GLN A 41 29.36 -3.16 -4.18
N MET A 42 28.80 -3.42 -3.00
CA MET A 42 28.55 -2.45 -1.94
C MET A 42 29.05 -2.99 -0.60
N ARG A 43 29.56 -2.10 0.26
CA ARG A 43 29.79 -2.34 1.68
C ARG A 43 28.94 -1.37 2.49
N LEU A 44 28.28 -1.86 3.55
CA LEU A 44 27.62 -0.98 4.50
C LEU A 44 28.60 -0.41 5.51
N LEU A 45 28.46 0.89 5.77
CA LEU A 45 29.02 1.57 6.93
C LEU A 45 27.90 1.64 7.97
N VAL A 46 28.03 0.90 9.08
CA VAL A 46 26.96 0.78 10.08
C VAL A 46 27.42 1.37 11.41
N PRO A 47 27.20 2.68 11.66
CA PRO A 47 27.42 3.27 12.97
C PRO A 47 26.54 2.65 14.05
N ARG A 48 27.05 2.58 15.28
CA ARG A 48 26.29 2.14 16.46
C ARG A 48 24.94 2.85 16.60
N THR A 49 24.90 4.15 16.31
CA THR A 49 23.68 4.96 16.37
C THR A 49 22.56 4.43 15.48
N VAL A 50 22.87 3.90 14.29
CA VAL A 50 21.87 3.31 13.38
C VAL A 50 21.26 2.05 13.98
N VAL A 51 22.09 1.19 14.56
CA VAL A 51 21.65 -0.07 15.18
C VAL A 51 20.75 0.21 16.39
N ASP A 52 21.18 1.10 17.27
CA ASP A 52 20.46 1.44 18.49
C ASP A 52 19.11 2.10 18.18
N GLU A 53 19.09 3.02 17.21
CA GLU A 53 17.87 3.68 16.80
C GLU A 53 16.91 2.72 16.07
N PHE A 54 17.43 1.82 15.24
CA PHE A 54 16.63 0.79 14.58
C PHE A 54 15.96 -0.11 15.62
N HIS A 55 16.71 -0.65 16.59
CA HIS A 55 16.17 -1.49 17.65
C HIS A 55 15.11 -0.77 18.50
N LYS A 56 15.35 0.50 18.85
CA LYS A 56 14.40 1.31 19.63
C LYS A 56 13.07 1.51 18.90
N ASN A 57 13.09 1.64 17.57
CA ASN A 57 11.91 1.97 16.77
C ASN A 57 11.24 0.75 16.12
N ARG A 58 11.90 -0.41 16.08
CA ARG A 58 11.44 -1.65 15.41
C ARG A 58 10.02 -2.04 15.79
N ASP A 59 9.73 -2.18 17.08
CA ASP A 59 8.41 -2.64 17.55
C ASP A 59 7.30 -1.62 17.24
N ARG A 60 7.65 -0.32 17.25
CA ARG A 60 6.70 0.75 16.91
C ARG A 60 6.33 0.67 15.42
N VAL A 61 7.30 0.44 14.54
CA VAL A 61 7.06 0.34 13.09
C VAL A 61 6.22 -0.89 12.77
N ALA A 62 6.55 -2.06 13.34
CA ALA A 62 5.74 -3.27 13.18
C ALA A 62 4.26 -3.04 13.56
N LYS A 63 4.01 -2.36 14.69
CA LYS A 63 2.65 -2.01 15.15
C LYS A 63 1.98 -0.94 14.28
N SER A 64 2.73 0.02 13.77
CA SER A 64 2.19 1.14 12.97
C SER A 64 1.67 0.68 11.61
N SER A 65 2.38 -0.21 10.93
CA SER A 65 1.94 -0.76 9.64
C SER A 65 0.62 -1.54 9.76
N ALA A 66 0.44 -2.31 10.85
CA ALA A 66 -0.84 -2.96 11.14
C ALA A 66 -1.96 -1.95 11.47
N LYS A 67 -1.62 -0.83 12.14
CA LYS A 67 -2.59 0.19 12.58
C LYS A 67 -3.09 1.08 11.46
N SER A 68 -2.28 1.40 10.44
CA SER A 68 -2.72 2.24 9.31
C SER A 68 -3.83 1.55 8.50
N LEU A 69 -3.66 0.26 8.21
CA LEU A 69 -4.69 -0.60 7.60
C LEU A 69 -5.96 -0.63 8.45
N SER A 70 -5.84 -0.91 9.75
CA SER A 70 -7.00 -0.92 10.66
C SER A 70 -7.74 0.43 10.69
N THR A 71 -7.01 1.55 10.65
CA THR A 71 -7.62 2.89 10.62
C THR A 71 -8.39 3.12 9.32
N HIS A 72 -7.84 2.67 8.19
CA HIS A 72 -8.49 2.75 6.88
C HIS A 72 -9.77 1.91 6.82
N PHE A 73 -9.73 0.67 7.34
CA PHE A 73 -10.91 -0.19 7.47
C PHE A 73 -11.97 0.43 8.38
N ASN A 74 -11.57 1.04 9.49
CA ASN A 74 -12.49 1.74 10.38
C ASN A 74 -13.14 2.96 9.70
N HIS A 75 -12.41 3.70 8.87
CA HIS A 75 -12.99 4.77 8.05
C HIS A 75 -14.02 4.24 7.07
N VAL A 76 -13.73 3.14 6.36
CA VAL A 76 -14.69 2.47 5.46
C VAL A 76 -15.94 2.00 6.21
N LYS A 77 -15.77 1.31 7.35
CA LYS A 77 -16.89 0.92 8.23
C LYS A 77 -17.73 2.12 8.66
N SER A 78 -17.07 3.22 9.02
CA SER A 78 -17.75 4.45 9.45
C SER A 78 -18.54 5.12 8.31
N ALA A 79 -18.02 5.07 7.07
CA ALA A 79 -18.71 5.58 5.89
C ALA A 79 -19.96 4.74 5.58
N ILE A 80 -19.84 3.41 5.62
CA ILE A 80 -20.96 2.48 5.38
C ILE A 80 -22.09 2.66 6.42
N ARG A 81 -21.73 2.91 7.68
CA ARG A 81 -22.71 3.23 8.74
C ARG A 81 -23.49 4.52 8.46
N LYS A 82 -22.92 5.47 7.72
CA LYS A 82 -23.51 6.78 7.42
C LYS A 82 -24.34 6.81 6.12
N VAL A 83 -24.15 5.86 5.21
CA VAL A 83 -24.96 5.73 3.99
C VAL A 83 -26.41 5.42 4.39
N ASP A 84 -27.42 5.99 3.75
CA ASP A 84 -28.83 5.57 3.95
C ASP A 84 -29.19 4.38 3.03
N GLY A 85 -29.80 3.32 3.59
CA GLY A 85 -30.01 2.06 2.87
C GLY A 85 -30.49 0.90 3.75
N ASP A 86 -30.81 -0.25 3.13
CA ASP A 86 -31.34 -1.44 3.80
C ASP A 86 -30.40 -1.94 4.91
N LYS A 87 -30.93 -2.00 6.13
CA LYS A 87 -30.19 -2.34 7.35
C LYS A 87 -29.57 -3.74 7.26
N ARG A 88 -30.28 -4.70 6.66
CA ARG A 88 -29.77 -6.09 6.51
C ARG A 88 -28.55 -6.18 5.60
N GLN A 89 -28.51 -5.37 4.55
CA GLN A 89 -27.39 -5.36 3.61
C GLN A 89 -26.17 -4.67 4.21
N LYS A 90 -26.38 -3.58 4.97
CA LYS A 90 -25.32 -2.92 5.74
C LYS A 90 -24.70 -3.84 6.79
N ASP A 91 -25.53 -4.55 7.54
CA ASP A 91 -25.06 -5.43 8.61
C ASP A 91 -24.19 -6.55 8.01
N ARG A 92 -24.58 -7.17 6.87
CA ARG A 92 -23.74 -8.15 6.17
C ARG A 92 -22.39 -7.59 5.72
N VAL A 93 -22.37 -6.38 5.15
CA VAL A 93 -21.12 -5.75 4.69
C VAL A 93 -20.23 -5.39 5.89
N LEU A 94 -20.81 -4.95 7.02
CA LEU A 94 -20.08 -4.64 8.24
C LEU A 94 -19.52 -5.90 8.93
N ASP A 95 -20.29 -6.99 8.96
CA ASP A 95 -19.86 -8.28 9.47
C ASP A 95 -18.70 -8.81 8.61
N TYR A 96 -18.84 -8.73 7.28
CA TYR A 96 -17.78 -9.10 6.35
C TYR A 96 -16.50 -8.27 6.52
N LEU A 97 -16.61 -6.94 6.66
CA LEU A 97 -15.46 -6.08 6.95
C LEU A 97 -14.86 -6.36 8.34
N SER A 98 -15.62 -6.96 9.25
CA SER A 98 -15.13 -7.38 10.57
C SER A 98 -14.40 -8.71 10.51
N ASP A 99 -14.83 -9.63 9.64
CA ASP A 99 -14.05 -10.84 9.34
C ASP A 99 -12.70 -10.53 8.68
N LEU A 100 -12.64 -9.47 7.86
CA LEU A 100 -11.38 -8.99 7.30
C LEU A 100 -10.42 -8.39 8.34
N ASP A 101 -10.91 -7.88 9.48
CA ASP A 101 -10.04 -7.41 10.57
C ASP A 101 -9.15 -8.55 11.10
N HIS A 102 -9.61 -9.80 11.05
CA HIS A 102 -8.84 -10.97 11.44
C HIS A 102 -7.70 -11.31 10.45
N ARG A 103 -7.73 -10.76 9.22
CA ARG A 103 -6.67 -10.93 8.20
C ARG A 103 -5.65 -9.78 8.18
N ILE A 104 -5.94 -8.64 8.80
CA ILE A 104 -5.01 -7.51 8.93
C ILE A 104 -3.66 -7.92 9.55
N PRO A 105 -3.60 -8.79 10.58
CA PRO A 105 -2.32 -9.29 11.11
C PRO A 105 -1.46 -10.03 10.08
N ILE A 106 -2.07 -10.73 9.11
CA ILE A 106 -1.37 -11.46 8.05
C ILE A 106 -0.70 -10.48 7.07
N LEU A 107 -1.36 -9.35 6.78
CA LEU A 107 -0.80 -8.25 5.98
C LEU A 107 0.26 -7.44 6.76
N GLY A 108 0.11 -7.33 8.09
CA GLY A 108 1.10 -6.71 8.98
C GLY A 108 2.41 -7.51 9.11
N GLY A 109 2.36 -8.82 8.87
CA GLY A 109 3.54 -9.70 8.91
C GLY A 109 4.61 -9.39 7.86
N ALA A 110 4.25 -8.73 6.74
CA ALA A 110 5.21 -8.32 5.72
C ALA A 110 6.25 -7.32 6.27
N ALA A 111 5.82 -6.37 7.10
CA ALA A 111 6.71 -5.42 7.76
C ALA A 111 7.62 -6.11 8.79
N GLU A 112 7.11 -7.10 9.53
CA GLU A 112 7.93 -7.90 10.45
C GLU A 112 9.00 -8.70 9.71
N GLY A 113 8.66 -9.28 8.56
CA GLY A 113 9.62 -9.97 7.68
C GLY A 113 10.73 -9.03 7.19
N ALA A 114 10.37 -7.84 6.69
CA ALA A 114 11.34 -6.84 6.27
C ALA A 114 12.23 -6.35 7.43
N LEU A 115 11.64 -6.10 8.61
CA LEU A 115 12.38 -5.71 9.81
C LEU A 115 13.37 -6.81 10.25
N ALA A 116 13.00 -8.09 10.14
CA ALA A 116 13.89 -9.20 10.46
C ALA A 116 15.07 -9.30 9.48
N ARG A 117 14.82 -9.12 8.18
CA ARG A 117 15.86 -9.08 7.14
C ARG A 117 16.84 -7.92 7.37
N ILE A 118 16.34 -6.72 7.64
CA ILE A 118 17.17 -5.55 7.95
C ILE A 118 17.98 -5.79 9.22
N ALA A 119 17.39 -6.35 10.28
CA ALA A 119 18.13 -6.71 11.49
C ALA A 119 19.28 -7.66 11.20
N ALA A 120 19.07 -8.67 10.34
CA ALA A 120 20.12 -9.60 9.92
C ALA A 120 21.26 -8.86 9.19
N ILE A 121 20.94 -7.99 8.23
CA ILE A 121 21.93 -7.18 7.49
C ILE A 121 22.78 -6.33 8.46
N LEU A 122 22.12 -5.60 9.37
CA LEU A 122 22.81 -4.73 10.34
C LEU A 122 23.70 -5.55 11.30
N SER A 123 23.21 -6.71 11.77
CA SER A 123 23.96 -7.58 12.69
C SER A 123 25.16 -8.28 12.04
N SER A 124 25.11 -8.55 10.73
CA SER A 124 26.23 -9.13 9.98
C SER A 124 27.33 -8.11 9.62
N SER A 125 27.04 -6.82 9.78
CA SER A 125 27.95 -5.73 9.41
C SER A 125 28.89 -5.40 10.56
N THR A 126 30.12 -4.98 10.24
CA THR A 126 31.04 -4.44 11.25
C THR A 126 30.49 -3.11 11.78
N ILE A 127 30.15 -3.10 13.07
CA ILE A 127 29.63 -1.90 13.74
C ILE A 127 30.77 -0.90 13.93
N ILE A 128 30.51 0.35 13.56
CA ILE A 128 31.45 1.47 13.65
C ILE A 128 31.11 2.28 14.92
N GLU A 129 32.05 2.30 15.86
CA GLU A 129 31.94 3.12 17.06
C GLU A 129 32.36 4.56 16.78
N ALA A 130 31.59 5.52 17.32
CA ALA A 130 31.95 6.93 17.22
C ALA A 130 33.20 7.21 18.08
N SER A 131 34.28 7.67 17.44
CA SER A 131 35.48 8.10 18.14
C SER A 131 35.23 9.35 19.00
N ASP A 132 36.13 9.64 19.94
CA ASP A 132 36.00 10.87 20.73
C ASP A 132 36.17 12.13 19.86
N ALA A 133 36.92 12.04 18.76
CA ALA A 133 37.02 13.12 17.78
C ALA A 133 35.68 13.35 17.06
N VAL A 134 34.95 12.28 16.70
CA VAL A 134 33.58 12.39 16.16
C VAL A 134 32.66 13.07 17.17
N LYS A 135 32.69 12.63 18.44
CA LYS A 135 31.83 13.20 19.49
C LYS A 135 32.11 14.69 19.69
N LEU A 136 33.38 15.10 19.66
CA LEU A 136 33.78 16.51 19.74
C LEU A 136 33.26 17.32 18.55
N ARG A 137 33.45 16.84 17.31
CA ARG A 137 32.92 17.53 16.12
C ARG A 137 31.40 17.62 16.12
N ALA A 138 30.70 16.58 16.59
CA ALA A 138 29.25 16.58 16.74
C ALA A 138 28.79 17.59 17.82
N ALA A 139 29.51 17.67 18.95
CA ALA A 139 29.26 18.67 19.98
C ALA A 139 29.48 20.10 19.45
N ASP A 140 30.54 20.33 18.66
CA ASP A 140 30.79 21.61 18.01
C ASP A 140 29.63 22.00 17.07
N ARG A 141 29.08 21.04 16.30
CA ARG A 141 27.89 21.31 15.48
C ARG A 141 26.71 21.77 16.33
N ALA A 142 26.45 21.12 17.46
CA ALA A 142 25.38 21.52 18.37
C ALA A 142 25.64 22.90 18.99
N LEU A 143 26.87 23.16 19.46
CA LEU A 143 27.27 24.42 20.09
C LEU A 143 27.14 25.61 19.11
N TYR A 144 27.56 25.42 17.87
CA TYR A 144 27.54 26.46 16.84
C TYR A 144 26.28 26.44 15.96
N ARG A 145 25.26 25.65 16.33
CA ARG A 145 24.01 25.48 15.57
C ARG A 145 24.23 25.18 14.08
N LYS A 146 25.22 24.34 13.77
CA LYS A 146 25.49 23.86 12.40
C LYS A 146 24.68 22.60 12.12
N ALA A 147 24.31 22.38 10.87
CA ALA A 147 23.58 21.17 10.49
C ALA A 147 24.29 19.90 10.94
N PRO A 148 23.57 18.89 11.48
CA PRO A 148 22.09 18.79 11.56
C PRO A 148 21.44 19.49 12.78
N CYS A 149 22.19 20.25 13.58
CA CYS A 149 21.75 20.90 14.82
C CYS A 149 21.31 22.38 14.64
N HIS A 150 20.90 22.79 13.45
CA HIS A 150 20.55 24.19 13.14
C HIS A 150 19.10 24.56 13.49
N HIS A 151 18.24 23.60 13.82
CA HIS A 151 16.85 23.86 14.19
C HIS A 151 16.71 24.22 15.67
N GLU A 152 15.92 25.27 15.94
CA GLU A 152 15.62 25.66 17.31
C GLU A 152 14.78 24.59 18.02
N ASN A 153 15.12 24.30 19.28
CA ASN A 153 14.43 23.33 20.14
C ASN A 153 14.46 21.86 19.68
N LYS A 154 15.34 21.48 18.74
CA LYS A 154 15.57 20.10 18.34
C LYS A 154 16.98 19.64 18.75
N ASN A 155 17.07 18.56 19.53
CA ASN A 155 18.36 17.95 19.87
C ASN A 155 18.73 16.89 18.81
N SER A 156 19.47 17.31 17.79
CA SER A 156 19.93 16.46 16.69
C SER A 156 21.35 15.91 16.92
N MET A 157 21.76 15.70 18.18
CA MET A 157 23.11 15.19 18.50
C MET A 157 23.37 13.82 17.89
N ALA A 158 22.36 12.93 17.85
CA ALA A 158 22.49 11.61 17.23
C ALA A 158 22.77 11.73 15.72
N ASP A 159 22.05 12.61 15.02
CA ASP A 159 22.26 12.92 13.61
C ASP A 159 23.64 13.53 13.36
N ALA A 160 24.12 14.38 14.29
CA ALA A 160 25.45 14.99 14.20
C ALA A 160 26.55 13.93 14.37
N ILE A 161 26.40 13.01 15.33
CA ILE A 161 27.31 11.86 15.49
C ILE A 161 27.29 10.97 14.25
N LEU A 162 26.10 10.70 13.69
CA LEU A 162 25.92 9.88 12.49
C LEU A 162 26.72 10.43 11.30
N ILE A 163 26.56 11.71 10.99
CA ILE A 163 27.23 12.33 9.83
C ILE A 163 28.72 12.55 10.06
N GLU A 164 29.15 12.84 11.30
CA GLU A 164 30.56 12.96 11.62
C GLU A 164 31.28 11.60 11.58
N THR A 165 30.60 10.52 11.97
CA THR A 165 31.09 9.15 11.79
C THR A 165 31.26 8.81 10.31
N TYR A 166 30.28 9.20 9.47
CA TYR A 166 30.38 9.06 8.02
C TYR A 166 31.63 9.78 7.48
N PHE A 167 31.84 11.05 7.84
CA PHE A 167 32.99 11.81 7.35
C PHE A 167 34.32 11.24 7.82
N GLU A 168 34.39 10.73 9.05
CA GLU A 168 35.58 10.03 9.54
C GLU A 168 35.90 8.80 8.69
N CYS A 169 34.89 8.00 8.31
CA CYS A 169 35.07 6.87 7.41
C CYS A 169 35.58 7.30 6.03
N VAL A 170 35.04 8.38 5.47
CA VAL A 170 35.49 8.93 4.17
C VAL A 170 36.97 9.33 4.19
N GLN A 171 37.46 9.83 5.33
CA GLN A 171 38.86 10.19 5.50
C GLN A 171 39.73 8.96 5.72
N ALA A 172 39.35 8.08 6.65
CA ALA A 172 40.14 6.91 7.05
C ALA A 172 40.22 5.82 5.97
N MET A 173 39.12 5.61 5.22
CA MET A 173 39.02 4.56 4.21
C MET A 173 39.17 5.09 2.78
N GLY A 174 39.50 6.37 2.62
CA GLY A 174 39.66 7.01 1.32
C GLY A 174 40.82 6.41 0.51
N GLY A 175 40.69 6.41 -0.82
CA GLY A 175 41.75 5.92 -1.70
C GLY A 175 41.26 5.68 -3.12
N THR A 176 42.18 5.30 -4.01
CA THR A 176 41.86 4.95 -5.41
C THR A 176 40.84 3.81 -5.44
N GLY A 177 39.72 4.04 -6.15
CA GLY A 177 38.65 3.05 -6.30
C GLY A 177 37.66 2.96 -5.14
N GLN A 178 37.81 3.76 -4.08
CA GLN A 178 36.84 3.85 -2.98
C GLN A 178 35.88 5.01 -3.21
N ARG A 179 34.58 4.71 -3.20
CA ARG A 179 33.49 5.70 -3.26
C ARG A 179 32.64 5.57 -2.01
N PHE A 180 32.03 6.67 -1.61
CA PHE A 180 31.21 6.78 -0.41
C PHE A 180 29.87 7.40 -0.75
N ALA A 181 28.83 6.95 -0.07
CA ALA A 181 27.50 7.53 -0.18
C ALA A 181 26.83 7.60 1.20
N PHE A 182 26.22 8.74 1.49
CA PHE A 182 25.32 8.94 2.62
C PHE A 182 23.89 9.03 2.12
N VAL A 183 22.99 8.22 2.67
CA VAL A 183 21.58 8.15 2.29
C VAL A 183 20.72 8.45 3.50
N THR A 184 19.83 9.44 3.42
CA THR A 184 18.89 9.80 4.51
C THR A 184 17.54 10.24 3.96
N HIS A 185 16.45 9.96 4.68
CA HIS A 185 15.14 10.56 4.39
C HIS A 185 14.91 11.86 5.19
N ASN A 186 15.78 12.20 6.14
CA ASN A 186 15.69 13.40 6.97
C ASN A 186 16.21 14.64 6.22
N LYS A 187 15.43 15.12 5.26
CA LYS A 187 15.77 16.29 4.43
C LYS A 187 15.84 17.59 5.22
N HIS A 188 15.06 17.69 6.30
CA HIS A 188 15.01 18.90 7.11
C HIS A 188 16.34 19.21 7.79
N ASP A 189 17.06 18.18 8.23
CA ASP A 189 18.30 18.35 8.98
C ASP A 189 19.55 18.27 8.08
N PHE A 190 19.46 17.56 6.95
CA PHE A 190 20.62 17.30 6.11
C PHE A 190 20.61 18.02 4.76
N SER A 191 19.49 18.59 4.33
CA SER A 191 19.37 19.27 3.04
C SER A 191 19.23 20.78 3.17
N ILE A 192 19.37 21.49 2.05
CA ILE A 192 19.04 22.92 1.97
C ILE A 192 17.53 23.12 2.20
N VAL A 193 17.16 23.97 3.16
CA VAL A 193 15.76 24.17 3.59
C VAL A 193 14.91 24.85 2.49
N ASN A 194 15.43 25.90 1.86
CA ASN A 194 14.74 26.70 0.84
C ASN A 194 15.42 26.59 -0.52
N GLY A 195 15.51 25.36 -1.05
CA GLY A 195 16.16 25.11 -2.33
C GLY A 195 15.98 23.68 -2.80
N ASN A 196 16.92 23.22 -3.64
CA ASN A 196 16.93 21.84 -4.08
C ASN A 196 17.35 20.92 -2.91
N GLN A 197 16.39 20.23 -2.30
CA GLN A 197 16.61 19.30 -1.20
C GLN A 197 17.50 18.09 -1.57
N LYS A 198 17.79 17.87 -2.87
CA LYS A 198 18.80 16.88 -3.29
C LYS A 198 20.23 17.33 -3.00
N LEU A 199 20.43 18.60 -2.64
CA LEU A 199 21.73 19.13 -2.25
C LEU A 199 21.87 19.11 -0.72
N PRO A 200 23.04 18.71 -0.20
CA PRO A 200 23.30 18.73 1.24
C PRO A 200 23.27 20.16 1.77
N HIS A 201 22.99 20.30 3.06
CA HIS A 201 23.07 21.58 3.78
C HIS A 201 24.43 22.24 3.59
N VAL A 202 24.47 23.58 3.60
CA VAL A 202 25.69 24.37 3.34
C VAL A 202 26.84 24.02 4.28
N ASP A 203 26.54 23.69 5.55
CA ASP A 203 27.53 23.25 6.56
C ASP A 203 28.14 21.86 6.31
N LEU A 204 27.55 21.09 5.38
CA LEU A 204 27.95 19.73 5.03
C LEU A 204 28.50 19.66 3.60
N ALA A 205 28.14 20.60 2.74
CA ALA A 205 28.40 20.56 1.31
C ALA A 205 29.87 20.36 0.94
N ALA A 206 30.80 20.97 1.69
CA ALA A 206 32.24 20.84 1.45
C ALA A 206 32.77 19.40 1.61
N SER A 207 32.07 18.56 2.38
CA SER A 207 32.44 17.16 2.64
C SER A 207 31.88 16.19 1.58
N PHE A 208 31.06 16.70 0.65
CA PHE A 208 30.47 15.93 -0.45
C PHE A 208 31.05 16.36 -1.81
N SER A 209 31.07 15.42 -2.75
CA SER A 209 31.52 15.59 -4.13
C SER A 209 30.79 14.62 -5.06
N LYS A 210 30.80 14.88 -6.37
CA LYS A 210 30.11 14.04 -7.37
C LYS A 210 30.69 12.63 -7.53
N ILE A 211 31.87 12.37 -6.97
CA ILE A 211 32.65 11.14 -7.24
C ILE A 211 33.02 10.41 -5.95
N LYS A 212 33.66 11.10 -4.99
CA LYS A 212 34.24 10.45 -3.81
C LYS A 212 33.22 10.24 -2.70
N SER A 213 32.45 11.26 -2.35
CA SER A 213 31.51 11.25 -1.22
C SER A 213 30.19 11.84 -1.67
N MET A 214 29.17 11.01 -1.87
CA MET A 214 27.90 11.40 -2.48
C MET A 214 26.81 11.52 -1.41
N TYR A 215 25.82 12.37 -1.67
CA TYR A 215 24.66 12.59 -0.82
C TYR A 215 23.39 12.20 -1.58
N PHE A 216 22.52 11.41 -0.94
CA PHE A 216 21.25 10.99 -1.51
C PHE A 216 20.12 11.13 -0.50
N ILE A 217 18.96 11.56 -0.99
CA ILE A 217 17.71 11.60 -0.22
C ILE A 217 16.75 10.45 -0.56
N ASN A 218 17.23 9.51 -1.37
CA ASN A 218 16.47 8.42 -1.95
C ASN A 218 17.42 7.25 -2.20
N LEU A 219 17.13 6.09 -1.60
CA LEU A 219 17.98 4.91 -1.73
C LEU A 219 18.07 4.41 -3.19
N ALA A 220 16.97 4.41 -3.94
CA ALA A 220 16.97 3.97 -5.34
C ALA A 220 17.89 4.85 -6.23
N GLU A 221 18.02 6.15 -5.95
CA GLU A 221 19.03 7.00 -6.63
C GLU A 221 20.46 6.59 -6.28
N CYS A 222 20.73 6.24 -5.02
CA CYS A 222 22.03 5.71 -4.59
C CYS A 222 22.33 4.37 -5.27
N LEU A 223 21.39 3.41 -5.25
CA LEU A 223 21.60 2.09 -5.86
C LEU A 223 21.79 2.18 -7.37
N ARG A 224 21.08 3.09 -8.06
CA ARG A 224 21.28 3.36 -9.50
C ARG A 224 22.68 3.85 -9.80
N ARG A 225 23.32 4.55 -8.85
CA ARG A 225 24.70 5.01 -9.01
C ARG A 225 25.71 3.87 -8.96
N ILE A 226 25.37 2.79 -8.26
CA ILE A 226 26.18 1.57 -8.08
C ILE A 226 25.97 0.65 -9.28
N ASP A 227 24.73 0.28 -9.56
CA ASP A 227 24.36 -0.61 -10.67
C ASP A 227 23.04 -0.15 -11.32
N PRO A 228 23.12 0.65 -12.40
CA PRO A 228 21.93 1.16 -13.09
C PRO A 228 21.06 0.05 -13.67
N MET A 229 21.65 -1.00 -14.25
CA MET A 229 20.88 -2.04 -14.95
C MET A 229 20.07 -2.86 -13.96
N ARG A 230 20.66 -3.26 -12.84
CA ARG A 230 19.96 -4.05 -11.82
C ARG A 230 18.78 -3.30 -11.21
N VAL A 231 18.90 -1.99 -10.98
CA VAL A 231 17.75 -1.20 -10.50
C VAL A 231 16.63 -1.18 -11.54
N THR A 232 16.95 -0.95 -12.82
CA THR A 232 15.95 -0.96 -13.88
C THR A 232 15.22 -2.30 -13.95
N TYR A 233 15.94 -3.43 -13.89
CA TYR A 233 15.32 -4.77 -13.87
C TYR A 233 14.46 -5.00 -12.63
N ALA A 234 14.95 -4.65 -11.44
CA ALA A 234 14.20 -4.82 -10.19
C ALA A 234 12.93 -3.96 -10.16
N MET A 235 12.97 -2.75 -10.74
CA MET A 235 11.80 -1.89 -10.87
C MET A 235 10.81 -2.41 -11.93
N TRP A 236 11.32 -2.93 -13.07
CA TRP A 236 10.49 -3.51 -14.11
C TRP A 236 9.78 -4.80 -13.69
N GLU A 237 10.42 -5.70 -12.95
CA GLU A 237 9.77 -6.93 -12.45
C GLU A 237 8.53 -6.64 -11.59
N GLN A 238 8.50 -5.51 -10.87
CA GLN A 238 7.36 -5.09 -10.06
C GLN A 238 6.33 -4.22 -10.79
N GLU A 239 6.71 -3.47 -11.82
CA GLU A 239 5.72 -2.67 -12.59
C GLU A 239 4.66 -3.57 -13.27
N TRP A 240 4.98 -4.88 -13.42
CA TRP A 240 4.07 -5.92 -13.89
C TRP A 240 3.25 -6.60 -12.77
N GLU A 241 3.51 -6.34 -11.48
CA GLU A 241 2.58 -6.67 -10.40
C GLU A 241 1.41 -5.68 -10.47
N GLN A 242 0.36 -6.04 -11.21
CA GLN A 242 -0.86 -5.22 -11.28
C GLN A 242 -1.36 -4.94 -9.86
N GLU A 243 -1.52 -3.66 -9.52
CA GLU A 243 -2.07 -3.28 -8.22
C GLU A 243 -3.43 -3.98 -8.04
N PRO A 244 -3.63 -4.74 -6.95
CA PRO A 244 -4.92 -5.32 -6.66
C PRO A 244 -5.97 -4.22 -6.60
N ARG A 245 -7.13 -4.42 -7.25
CA ARG A 245 -8.27 -3.49 -7.15
C ARG A 245 -8.60 -3.26 -5.68
N SER A 246 -8.94 -2.02 -5.31
CA SER A 246 -9.29 -1.75 -3.91
C SER A 246 -10.59 -2.47 -3.53
N LEU A 247 -10.79 -2.80 -2.25
CA LEU A 247 -12.04 -3.41 -1.81
C LEU A 247 -13.26 -2.52 -2.12
N SER A 248 -13.13 -1.20 -2.01
CA SER A 248 -14.20 -0.26 -2.39
C SER A 248 -14.59 -0.44 -3.86
N GLU A 249 -13.59 -0.50 -4.73
CA GLU A 249 -13.78 -0.67 -6.16
C GLU A 249 -14.37 -2.04 -6.51
N MET A 250 -13.96 -3.10 -5.79
CA MET A 250 -14.55 -4.43 -5.91
C MET A 250 -16.03 -4.44 -5.47
N LEU A 251 -16.37 -3.76 -4.37
CA LEU A 251 -17.75 -3.64 -3.87
C LEU A 251 -18.62 -2.80 -4.81
N ASP A 252 -18.11 -1.69 -5.33
CA ASP A 252 -18.81 -0.85 -6.31
C ASP A 252 -19.09 -1.63 -7.61
N ALA A 253 -18.10 -2.41 -8.08
CA ALA A 253 -18.27 -3.30 -9.22
C ALA A 253 -19.32 -4.39 -8.94
N MET A 254 -19.29 -5.00 -7.74
CA MET A 254 -20.26 -6.02 -7.33
C MET A 254 -21.69 -5.48 -7.25
N ASP A 255 -21.88 -4.28 -6.68
CA ASP A 255 -23.17 -3.61 -6.58
C ASP A 255 -23.73 -3.24 -7.97
N ARG A 256 -22.87 -2.75 -8.88
CA ARG A 256 -23.23 -2.52 -10.28
C ARG A 256 -23.68 -3.80 -10.97
N LEU A 257 -22.87 -4.87 -10.89
CA LEU A 257 -23.17 -6.16 -11.51
C LEU A 257 -24.45 -6.79 -10.94
N THR A 258 -24.67 -6.69 -9.63
CA THR A 258 -25.91 -7.14 -8.97
C THR A 258 -27.12 -6.37 -9.49
N THR A 259 -27.00 -5.04 -9.63
CA THR A 259 -28.05 -4.19 -10.18
C THR A 259 -28.35 -4.56 -11.64
N GLN A 260 -27.34 -4.84 -12.46
CA GLN A 260 -27.49 -5.31 -13.84
C GLN A 260 -28.22 -6.66 -13.90
N VAL A 261 -27.83 -7.61 -13.06
CA VAL A 261 -28.46 -8.94 -12.99
C VAL A 261 -29.93 -8.82 -12.62
N TRP A 262 -30.24 -8.07 -11.56
CA TRP A 262 -31.61 -7.82 -11.12
C TRP A 262 -32.44 -7.14 -12.23
N TYR A 263 -31.89 -6.12 -12.88
CA TYR A 263 -32.60 -5.40 -13.95
C TYR A 263 -32.92 -6.32 -15.13
N ASN A 264 -32.00 -7.19 -15.54
CA ASN A 264 -32.26 -8.18 -16.59
C ASN A 264 -33.47 -9.07 -16.25
N ARG A 265 -33.47 -9.62 -15.04
CA ARG A 265 -34.52 -10.51 -14.54
C ARG A 265 -35.87 -9.77 -14.44
N HIS A 266 -35.84 -8.50 -14.03
CA HIS A 266 -37.02 -7.65 -14.03
C HIS A 266 -37.57 -7.45 -15.45
N LYS A 267 -36.71 -7.15 -16.45
CA LYS A 267 -37.14 -6.99 -17.85
C LYS A 267 -37.72 -8.27 -18.43
N TYR A 268 -37.12 -9.42 -18.12
CA TYR A 268 -37.68 -10.72 -18.46
C TYR A 268 -39.07 -10.91 -17.82
N THR A 269 -39.23 -10.56 -16.55
CA THR A 269 -40.52 -10.63 -15.85
C THR A 269 -41.57 -9.69 -16.49
N ALA A 270 -41.17 -8.47 -16.86
CA ALA A 270 -42.04 -7.53 -17.57
C ALA A 270 -42.52 -8.09 -18.91
N TRP A 271 -41.64 -8.74 -19.67
CA TRP A 271 -42.00 -9.45 -20.89
C TRP A 271 -42.99 -10.60 -20.64
N GLN A 272 -42.81 -11.38 -19.56
CA GLN A 272 -43.75 -12.44 -19.19
C GLN A 272 -45.14 -11.90 -18.86
N VAL A 273 -45.22 -10.75 -18.18
CA VAL A 273 -46.47 -10.05 -17.91
C VAL A 273 -47.12 -9.58 -19.20
N GLU A 274 -46.36 -8.95 -20.10
CA GLU A 274 -46.85 -8.49 -21.41
C GLU A 274 -47.40 -9.65 -22.26
N LYS A 275 -46.76 -10.82 -22.21
CA LYS A 275 -47.22 -12.04 -22.90
C LYS A 275 -48.32 -12.79 -22.15
N GLY A 276 -48.81 -12.28 -21.02
CA GLY A 276 -49.88 -12.89 -20.22
C GLY A 276 -49.50 -14.19 -19.52
N LYS A 277 -48.20 -14.54 -19.49
CA LYS A 277 -47.67 -15.73 -18.81
C LYS A 277 -47.60 -15.52 -17.29
N VAL A 278 -47.43 -14.27 -16.85
CA VAL A 278 -47.54 -13.84 -15.45
C VAL A 278 -48.71 -12.87 -15.32
N LYS A 279 -49.62 -13.14 -14.38
CA LYS A 279 -50.80 -12.30 -14.14
C LYS A 279 -50.60 -11.37 -12.95
N ILE A 280 -50.97 -10.10 -13.12
CA ILE A 280 -51.04 -9.15 -12.02
C ILE A 280 -52.43 -9.26 -11.39
N VAL A 281 -52.48 -9.49 -10.08
CA VAL A 281 -53.71 -9.66 -9.30
C VAL A 281 -53.72 -8.72 -8.10
N SER A 282 -54.87 -8.47 -7.49
CA SER A 282 -54.92 -7.67 -6.25
C SER A 282 -54.22 -8.40 -5.11
N ARG A 283 -53.84 -7.65 -4.06
CA ARG A 283 -53.24 -8.24 -2.86
C ARG A 283 -54.15 -9.27 -2.19
N GLU A 284 -55.46 -9.01 -2.15
CA GLU A 284 -56.43 -9.94 -1.56
C GLU A 284 -56.53 -11.23 -2.38
N GLU A 285 -56.64 -11.13 -3.71
CA GLU A 285 -56.68 -12.30 -4.61
C GLU A 285 -55.38 -13.11 -4.52
N TRP A 286 -54.24 -12.44 -4.42
CA TRP A 286 -52.94 -13.09 -4.28
C TRP A 286 -52.87 -13.93 -2.99
N GLN A 287 -53.29 -13.37 -1.85
CA GLN A 287 -53.32 -14.07 -0.55
C GLN A 287 -54.30 -15.26 -0.55
N GLU A 288 -55.48 -15.08 -1.14
CA GLU A 288 -56.49 -16.13 -1.26
C GLU A 288 -55.98 -17.31 -2.12
N ARG A 289 -55.30 -17.03 -3.24
CA ARG A 289 -54.74 -18.08 -4.09
C ARG A 289 -53.52 -18.75 -3.47
N TRP A 290 -52.69 -18.00 -2.74
CA TRP A 290 -51.54 -18.53 -2.02
C TRP A 290 -51.95 -19.51 -0.92
N SER A 291 -52.92 -19.11 -0.08
CA SER A 291 -53.48 -19.96 0.98
C SER A 291 -54.11 -21.25 0.45
N ARG A 292 -54.69 -21.22 -0.76
CA ARG A 292 -55.24 -22.40 -1.45
C ARG A 292 -54.23 -23.22 -2.25
N ARG A 293 -52.94 -22.87 -2.22
CA ARG A 293 -51.86 -23.46 -3.07
C ARG A 293 -52.18 -23.45 -4.57
N ARG A 294 -53.03 -22.51 -5.01
CA ARG A 294 -53.43 -22.34 -6.43
C ARG A 294 -52.61 -21.28 -7.16
N SER A 295 -51.73 -20.57 -6.45
CA SER A 295 -50.76 -19.63 -7.02
C SER A 295 -49.35 -20.16 -6.85
N SER A 296 -48.56 -20.04 -7.92
CA SER A 296 -47.10 -20.02 -7.85
C SER A 296 -46.62 -18.58 -7.99
N ALA A 297 -45.60 -18.19 -7.22
CA ALA A 297 -44.90 -16.91 -7.39
C ALA A 297 -44.33 -16.74 -8.83
N GLN A 298 -44.24 -17.83 -9.60
CA GLN A 298 -43.84 -17.83 -11.00
C GLN A 298 -44.97 -17.44 -11.98
N THR A 299 -46.23 -17.36 -11.53
CA THR A 299 -47.41 -17.17 -12.42
C THR A 299 -48.29 -15.98 -12.02
N HIS A 300 -48.21 -15.51 -10.76
CA HIS A 300 -49.03 -14.42 -10.25
C HIS A 300 -48.20 -13.46 -9.38
N ILE A 301 -48.33 -12.15 -9.63
CA ILE A 301 -47.67 -11.09 -8.87
C ILE A 301 -48.74 -10.14 -8.32
N ALA A 302 -48.64 -9.76 -7.05
CA ALA A 302 -49.53 -8.77 -6.44
C ALA A 302 -49.26 -7.36 -7.01
N ASP A 303 -50.31 -6.57 -7.22
CA ASP A 303 -50.24 -5.27 -7.87
C ASP A 303 -49.34 -4.26 -7.13
N ASP A 304 -49.35 -4.28 -5.80
CA ASP A 304 -48.48 -3.49 -4.93
C ASP A 304 -46.99 -3.82 -5.14
N ILE A 305 -46.66 -5.11 -5.21
CA ILE A 305 -45.31 -5.61 -5.49
C ILE A 305 -44.86 -5.20 -6.89
N TRP A 306 -45.74 -5.34 -7.89
CA TRP A 306 -45.43 -4.95 -9.27
C TRP A 306 -45.16 -3.44 -9.39
N LYS A 307 -45.99 -2.61 -8.74
CA LYS A 307 -45.76 -1.15 -8.65
C LYS A 307 -44.43 -0.82 -7.98
N GLY A 308 -44.06 -1.56 -6.94
CA GLY A 308 -42.74 -1.45 -6.29
C GLY A 308 -41.59 -1.80 -7.23
N ALA A 309 -41.69 -2.93 -7.94
CA ALA A 309 -40.69 -3.39 -8.89
C ALA A 309 -40.45 -2.38 -10.02
N LEU A 310 -41.51 -1.78 -10.56
CA LEU A 310 -41.41 -0.71 -11.59
C LEU A 310 -40.68 0.54 -11.07
N LYS A 311 -40.91 0.93 -9.80
CA LYS A 311 -40.17 2.04 -9.17
C LYS A 311 -38.69 1.69 -9.00
N SER A 312 -38.39 0.46 -8.58
CA SER A 312 -37.00 -0.02 -8.45
C SER A 312 -36.29 -0.12 -9.80
N ALA A 313 -37.00 -0.46 -10.88
CA ALA A 313 -36.46 -0.51 -12.24
C ALA A 313 -35.98 0.87 -12.69
N LYS A 314 -36.79 1.91 -12.50
CA LYS A 314 -36.39 3.30 -12.79
C LYS A 314 -35.17 3.76 -11.98
N LYS A 315 -35.08 3.34 -10.71
CA LYS A 315 -33.90 3.64 -9.87
C LYS A 315 -32.65 2.91 -10.38
N ALA A 316 -32.79 1.66 -10.82
CA ALA A 316 -31.69 0.90 -11.40
C ALA A 316 -31.18 1.54 -12.71
N GLU A 317 -32.07 2.01 -13.57
CA GLU A 317 -31.70 2.74 -14.81
C GLU A 317 -30.90 4.00 -14.49
N LEU A 318 -31.35 4.81 -13.53
CA LEU A 318 -30.65 6.02 -13.08
C LEU A 318 -29.28 5.70 -12.48
N LYS A 319 -29.19 4.62 -11.69
CA LYS A 319 -27.95 4.19 -11.02
C LYS A 319 -26.92 3.62 -11.99
N LEU A 320 -27.36 2.85 -12.98
CA LEU A 320 -26.48 2.24 -13.98
C LEU A 320 -26.04 3.25 -15.04
N GLY A 321 -26.88 4.22 -15.38
CA GLY A 321 -26.63 5.15 -16.48
C GLY A 321 -26.87 4.53 -17.85
N GLU A 322 -26.98 5.38 -18.87
CA GLU A 322 -27.28 4.97 -20.24
C GLU A 322 -26.23 3.98 -20.79
N GLY A 323 -26.69 2.94 -21.49
CA GLY A 323 -25.82 1.89 -22.07
C GLY A 323 -25.31 0.83 -21.08
N ASN A 324 -25.60 0.95 -19.78
CA ASN A 324 -25.14 0.01 -18.75
C ASN A 324 -26.21 -0.97 -18.25
N PHE A 325 -27.39 -0.92 -18.84
CA PHE A 325 -28.46 -1.90 -18.66
C PHE A 325 -28.83 -2.41 -20.05
N GLY A 326 -29.12 -3.71 -20.17
CA GLY A 326 -29.26 -4.41 -21.45
C GLY A 326 -30.29 -3.82 -22.44
N PRO A 327 -30.51 -4.49 -23.59
CA PRO A 327 -30.34 -5.93 -23.78
C PRO A 327 -28.87 -6.35 -23.97
N TRP A 328 -28.55 -7.54 -23.44
CA TRP A 328 -27.23 -8.18 -23.56
C TRP A 328 -27.35 -9.43 -24.44
N SER A 329 -26.29 -9.73 -25.19
CA SER A 329 -26.12 -11.06 -25.81
C SER A 329 -25.88 -12.15 -24.76
N ASP A 330 -26.06 -13.42 -25.15
CA ASP A 330 -25.79 -14.57 -24.27
C ASP A 330 -24.35 -14.54 -23.71
N PHE A 331 -23.39 -14.11 -24.52
CA PHE A 331 -21.99 -13.97 -24.11
C PHE A 331 -21.82 -12.86 -23.06
N GLU A 332 -22.34 -11.66 -23.32
CA GLU A 332 -22.24 -10.53 -22.38
C GLU A 332 -22.95 -10.84 -21.07
N TRP A 333 -24.10 -11.50 -21.14
CA TRP A 333 -24.84 -11.96 -19.98
C TRP A 333 -24.05 -13.00 -19.17
N GLY A 334 -23.42 -13.97 -19.84
CA GLY A 334 -22.50 -14.92 -19.21
C GLY A 334 -21.33 -14.23 -18.51
N MET A 335 -20.72 -13.22 -19.16
CA MET A 335 -19.62 -12.44 -18.60
C MET A 335 -20.05 -11.63 -17.36
N ILE A 336 -21.24 -11.04 -17.35
CA ILE A 336 -21.77 -10.31 -16.19
C ILE A 336 -21.94 -11.24 -14.98
N ASN A 337 -22.57 -12.41 -15.19
CA ASN A 337 -22.77 -13.38 -14.11
C ASN A 337 -21.44 -13.98 -13.64
N GLY A 338 -20.51 -14.27 -14.56
CA GLY A 338 -19.19 -14.78 -14.23
C GLY A 338 -18.36 -13.78 -13.42
N LYS A 339 -18.35 -12.50 -13.81
CA LYS A 339 -17.66 -11.43 -13.05
C LYS A 339 -18.26 -11.27 -11.66
N LEU A 340 -19.59 -11.32 -11.53
CA LEU A 340 -20.27 -11.23 -10.25
C LEU A 340 -19.90 -12.42 -9.34
N SER A 341 -19.91 -13.63 -9.88
CA SER A 341 -19.57 -14.85 -9.15
C SER A 341 -18.11 -14.85 -8.71
N ALA A 342 -17.19 -14.40 -9.56
CA ALA A 342 -15.77 -14.28 -9.21
C ALA A 342 -15.53 -13.28 -8.07
N LEU A 343 -16.22 -12.14 -8.09
CA LEU A 343 -16.15 -11.15 -6.99
C LEU A 343 -16.74 -11.71 -5.70
N ARG A 344 -17.90 -12.36 -5.76
CA ARG A 344 -18.55 -13.01 -4.60
C ARG A 344 -17.69 -14.09 -3.97
N TRP A 345 -17.11 -14.96 -4.81
CA TRP A 345 -16.20 -16.01 -4.36
C TRP A 345 -14.93 -15.47 -3.71
N MET A 346 -14.30 -14.48 -4.34
CA MET A 346 -13.14 -13.80 -3.75
C MET A 346 -13.50 -13.15 -2.41
N LEU A 347 -14.74 -12.68 -2.28
CA LEU A 347 -15.29 -12.13 -1.04
C LEU A 347 -15.84 -13.22 -0.07
N GLY A 348 -15.65 -14.51 -0.36
CA GLY A 348 -15.96 -15.60 0.57
C GLY A 348 -17.36 -16.19 0.49
N GLU A 349 -18.18 -15.81 -0.49
CA GLU A 349 -19.40 -16.55 -0.83
C GLU A 349 -19.04 -17.85 -1.59
N ASP A 350 -19.87 -18.90 -1.47
CA ASP A 350 -19.65 -20.11 -2.24
C ASP A 350 -19.95 -19.91 -3.72
N TRP A 351 -19.24 -20.65 -4.58
CA TRP A 351 -19.33 -20.52 -6.04
C TRP A 351 -20.75 -20.73 -6.59
N ASP A 352 -21.58 -21.50 -5.87
CA ASP A 352 -22.92 -21.91 -6.27
C ASP A 352 -24.04 -21.06 -5.65
N GLU A 353 -23.73 -20.00 -4.89
CA GLU A 353 -24.75 -19.12 -4.29
C GLU A 353 -25.38 -18.16 -5.33
N LEU A 354 -26.41 -18.64 -6.02
CA LEU A 354 -27.13 -17.92 -7.08
C LEU A 354 -28.24 -16.97 -6.58
N TYR A 355 -28.29 -16.62 -5.29
CA TYR A 355 -29.31 -15.69 -4.79
C TYR A 355 -29.03 -14.27 -5.31
N THR A 356 -29.86 -13.84 -6.26
CA THR A 356 -29.97 -12.45 -6.75
C THR A 356 -31.38 -12.12 -7.19
#